data_AF-A0A7J8G622-F1
#
_entry.id   AF-A0A7J8G622-F1
#
_cell.length_a   1.000
_cell.length_b   1.000
_cell.length_c   1.000
_cell.angle_alpha   90.00
_cell.angle_beta   90.00
_cell.angle_gamma   90.00
#
_symmetry.space_group_name_H-M   'P 1'
#
loop_
_entity.id
_entity.type
_entity.pdbx_description
1 polymer ?
#
loop_
_entity_poly.entity_id
_entity_poly.type
_entity_poly.pdbx_seq_one_letter_code
_entity_poly.pdbx_strand_id
1 'polypeptide(L)'
;MKAMDDLDNINNMPEGLDPLVWEHFCMTRRVKVENEQKVKQKAAGLMEMVAFLRRRVEEDEQVQQDIDKAFRELVLLQEEKVKFQLNLTIQILLKQGQVELENFQLLMEYSDAILINKNIIEDLNSVIRTQGQKKIASMMESKDVHKGIFQIEWDHKKMEMEMEDLNQKAWDIQMLFFSRERQKYLTEPNYDTMIAIQIGIMEQTIAVLDKTHKKNVENCKKLLKKLGRFSNQKDIANYTLSCNLREELVAVSERKDICNALGTTLTCEKIAKERYENMMQQQKLINISKKQAEQISILQAEVERLRMKTFPALVPM
;
A
#
# COMPACT_ATOMS: atom_id res chain seq x y z
N MET A 1 100.27 -19.63 -109.07
CA MET A 1 100.95 -20.83 -109.56
C MET A 1 102.22 -20.54 -110.35
N LYS A 2 102.33 -19.47 -111.15
CA LYS A 2 103.58 -19.12 -111.86
C LYS A 2 104.83 -19.01 -110.96
N ALA A 3 104.69 -18.50 -109.74
CA ALA A 3 105.80 -18.43 -108.76
C ALA A 3 106.25 -19.80 -108.21
N MET A 4 105.45 -20.87 -108.37
CA MET A 4 105.85 -22.23 -107.98
C MET A 4 106.72 -22.89 -109.04
N ASP A 5 106.48 -22.57 -110.32
CA ASP A 5 107.29 -23.08 -111.43
C ASP A 5 108.76 -22.61 -111.32
N ASP A 6 108.98 -21.38 -110.82
CA ASP A 6 110.33 -20.85 -110.54
C ASP A 6 111.02 -21.58 -109.37
N LEU A 7 110.26 -21.98 -108.35
CA LEU A 7 110.76 -22.70 -107.17
C LEU A 7 111.00 -24.19 -107.42
N ASP A 8 110.33 -24.78 -108.41
CA ASP A 8 110.47 -26.19 -108.80
C ASP A 8 111.60 -26.43 -109.82
N ASN A 9 112.30 -25.37 -110.25
CA ASN A 9 113.43 -25.47 -111.17
C ASN A 9 114.55 -26.38 -110.60
N ILE A 10 115.13 -27.23 -111.46
CA ILE A 10 116.19 -28.19 -111.13
C ILE A 10 117.42 -27.50 -110.50
N ASN A 11 117.66 -26.23 -110.83
CA ASN A 11 118.73 -25.42 -110.23
C ASN A 11 118.58 -25.23 -108.70
N ASN A 12 117.37 -25.38 -108.16
CA ASN A 12 117.09 -25.26 -106.73
C ASN A 12 117.12 -26.62 -106.00
N MET A 13 117.47 -27.72 -106.70
CA MET A 13 117.61 -29.05 -106.13
C MET A 13 118.91 -29.15 -105.32
N PRO A 14 118.88 -29.63 -104.06
CA PRO A 14 120.10 -29.85 -103.27
C PRO A 14 121.04 -30.86 -103.92
N GLU A 15 122.35 -30.60 -103.87
CA GLU A 15 123.37 -31.50 -104.44
C GLU A 15 123.33 -32.89 -103.79
N GLY A 16 123.25 -33.95 -104.61
CA GLY A 16 123.26 -35.36 -104.17
C GLY A 16 121.88 -35.99 -103.96
N LEU A 17 120.78 -35.25 -104.15
CA LEU A 17 119.43 -35.82 -104.11
C LEU A 17 119.07 -36.51 -105.44
N ASP A 18 118.37 -37.65 -105.37
CA ASP A 18 117.81 -38.31 -106.56
C ASP A 18 116.73 -37.41 -107.20
N PRO A 19 116.84 -37.11 -108.52
CA PRO A 19 115.83 -36.35 -109.25
C PRO A 19 114.38 -36.85 -109.06
N LEU A 20 114.17 -38.16 -108.90
CA LEU A 20 112.83 -38.72 -108.66
C LEU A 20 112.24 -38.29 -107.31
N VAL A 21 113.09 -38.17 -106.28
CA VAL A 21 112.68 -37.71 -104.94
C VAL A 21 112.39 -36.21 -104.96
N TRP A 22 113.17 -35.43 -105.72
CA TRP A 22 112.92 -34.00 -105.94
C TRP A 22 111.58 -33.76 -106.65
N GLU A 23 111.29 -34.50 -107.72
CA GLU A 23 110.02 -34.41 -108.44
C GLU A 23 108.83 -34.74 -107.52
N HIS A 24 108.93 -35.80 -106.71
CA HIS A 24 107.91 -36.16 -105.73
C HIS A 24 107.72 -35.07 -104.65
N PHE A 25 108.80 -34.44 -104.19
CA PHE A 25 108.75 -33.33 -103.25
C PHE A 25 108.07 -32.09 -103.86
N CYS A 26 108.43 -31.71 -105.09
CA CYS A 26 107.81 -30.61 -105.82
C CYS A 26 106.31 -30.84 -106.02
N MET A 27 105.92 -32.06 -106.42
CA MET A 27 104.50 -32.46 -106.52
C MET A 27 103.78 -32.31 -105.18
N THR A 28 104.36 -32.84 -104.09
CA THR A 28 103.76 -32.78 -102.75
C THR A 28 103.65 -31.34 -102.24
N ARG A 29 104.65 -30.49 -102.51
CA ARG A 29 104.64 -29.06 -102.18
C ARG A 29 103.53 -28.31 -102.92
N ARG A 30 103.34 -28.58 -104.22
CA ARG A 30 102.22 -28.01 -105.00
C ARG A 30 100.87 -28.40 -104.41
N VAL A 31 100.68 -29.68 -104.10
CA VAL A 31 99.45 -30.18 -103.45
C VAL A 31 99.22 -29.51 -102.09
N LYS A 32 100.27 -29.35 -101.27
CA LYS A 32 100.18 -28.65 -99.98
C LYS A 32 99.72 -27.20 -100.15
N VAL A 33 100.33 -26.45 -101.07
CA VAL A 33 99.99 -25.03 -101.27
C VAL A 33 98.59 -24.88 -101.86
N GLU A 34 98.18 -25.76 -102.77
CA GLU A 34 96.82 -25.79 -103.28
C GLU A 34 95.82 -26.04 -102.14
N ASN A 35 96.13 -26.98 -101.24
CA ASN A 35 95.30 -27.25 -100.07
C ASN A 35 95.28 -26.05 -99.09
N GLU A 36 96.41 -25.39 -98.82
CA GLU A 36 96.45 -24.18 -98.00
C GLU A 36 95.64 -23.04 -98.63
N GLN A 37 95.68 -22.87 -99.95
CA GLN A 37 94.87 -21.89 -100.66
C GLN A 37 93.37 -22.23 -100.59
N LYS A 38 93.01 -23.52 -100.73
CA LYS A 38 91.63 -23.99 -100.52
C LYS A 38 91.16 -23.73 -99.08
N VAL A 39 91.99 -23.99 -98.08
CA VAL A 39 91.69 -23.70 -96.67
C VAL A 39 91.49 -22.20 -96.46
N LYS A 40 92.34 -21.34 -97.02
CA LYS A 40 92.19 -19.88 -96.94
C LYS A 40 90.88 -19.40 -97.58
N GLN A 41 90.53 -19.92 -98.76
CA GLN A 41 89.26 -19.59 -99.43
C GLN A 41 88.06 -20.05 -98.61
N LYS A 42 88.10 -21.26 -98.05
CA LYS A 42 87.03 -21.77 -97.18
C LYS A 42 86.93 -20.99 -95.87
N ALA A 43 88.06 -20.58 -95.29
CA ALA A 43 88.08 -19.74 -94.09
C ALA A 43 87.50 -18.34 -94.36
N ALA A 44 87.82 -17.73 -95.51
CA ALA A 44 87.22 -16.45 -95.92
C ALA A 44 85.70 -16.58 -96.11
N GLY A 45 85.25 -17.62 -96.82
CA GLY A 45 83.81 -17.89 -96.97
C GLY A 45 83.12 -18.15 -95.63
N LEU A 46 83.76 -18.87 -94.71
CA LEU A 46 83.23 -19.10 -93.37
C LEU A 46 83.09 -17.79 -92.57
N MET A 47 84.06 -16.87 -92.68
CA MET A 47 83.98 -15.56 -92.02
C MET A 47 82.79 -14.73 -92.53
N GLU A 48 82.57 -14.71 -93.86
CA GLU A 48 81.41 -14.03 -94.45
C GLU A 48 80.09 -14.64 -93.98
N MET A 49 80.00 -15.99 -93.96
CA MET A 49 78.82 -16.70 -93.48
C MET A 49 78.55 -16.43 -92.00
N VAL A 50 79.58 -16.41 -91.15
CA VAL A 50 79.45 -16.09 -89.72
C VAL A 50 79.01 -14.64 -89.51
N ALA A 51 79.58 -13.69 -90.27
CA ALA A 51 79.15 -12.29 -90.19
C ALA A 51 77.69 -12.11 -90.64
N PHE A 52 77.27 -12.83 -91.68
CA PHE A 52 75.87 -12.85 -92.13
C PHE A 52 74.94 -13.45 -91.08
N LEU A 53 75.31 -14.60 -90.49
CA LEU A 53 74.53 -15.23 -89.42
C LEU A 53 74.40 -14.32 -88.22
N ARG A 54 75.49 -13.68 -87.79
CA ARG A 54 75.47 -12.74 -86.67
C ARG A 54 74.50 -11.57 -86.94
N ARG A 55 74.55 -10.97 -88.13
CA ARG A 55 73.61 -9.91 -88.50
C ARG A 55 72.17 -10.39 -88.47
N ARG A 56 71.89 -11.60 -88.96
CA ARG A 56 70.55 -12.19 -88.92
C ARG A 56 70.06 -12.47 -87.50
N VAL A 57 70.93 -12.91 -86.60
CA VAL A 57 70.59 -13.09 -85.18
C VAL A 57 70.28 -11.75 -84.53
N GLU A 58 71.10 -10.72 -84.77
CA GLU A 58 70.85 -9.37 -84.23
C GLU A 58 69.53 -8.78 -84.76
N GLU A 59 69.21 -8.98 -86.05
CA GLU A 59 67.91 -8.60 -86.64
C GLU A 59 66.74 -9.37 -86.02
N ASP A 60 66.88 -10.67 -85.79
CA ASP A 60 65.84 -11.52 -85.19
C ASP A 60 65.59 -11.14 -83.73
N GLU A 61 66.64 -10.89 -82.95
CA GLU A 61 66.54 -10.39 -81.58
C GLU A 61 65.82 -9.03 -81.52
N GLN A 62 66.11 -8.13 -82.46
CA GLN A 62 65.43 -6.83 -82.53
C GLN A 62 63.94 -7.00 -82.85
N VAL A 63 63.60 -7.86 -83.80
CA VAL A 63 62.20 -8.16 -84.14
C VAL A 63 61.48 -8.79 -82.95
N GLN A 64 62.11 -9.71 -82.22
CA GLN A 64 61.52 -10.31 -81.03
C GLN A 64 61.26 -9.28 -79.93
N GLN A 65 62.17 -8.32 -79.72
CA GLN A 65 61.96 -7.22 -78.77
C GLN A 65 60.79 -6.31 -79.18
N ASP A 66 60.64 -6.03 -80.47
CA ASP A 66 59.53 -5.23 -80.99
C ASP A 66 58.20 -5.98 -80.85
N ILE A 67 58.19 -7.30 -81.08
CA ILE A 67 57.03 -8.17 -80.82
C ILE A 67 56.64 -8.12 -79.34
N ASP A 68 57.59 -8.31 -78.43
CA ASP A 68 57.33 -8.28 -76.99
C ASP A 68 56.83 -6.91 -76.53
N LYS A 69 57.34 -5.83 -77.12
CA LYS A 69 56.87 -4.47 -76.85
C LYS A 69 55.43 -4.29 -77.31
N ALA A 70 55.10 -4.70 -78.53
CA ALA A 70 53.74 -4.63 -79.05
C ALA A 70 52.75 -5.45 -78.20
N PHE A 71 53.16 -6.64 -77.74
CA PHE A 71 52.33 -7.45 -76.83
C PHE A 71 52.07 -6.76 -75.49
N ARG A 72 53.08 -6.11 -74.89
CA ARG A 72 52.89 -5.34 -73.65
C ARG A 72 51.92 -4.18 -73.85
N GLU A 73 52.06 -3.43 -74.94
CA GLU A 73 51.15 -2.33 -75.27
C GLU A 73 49.71 -2.82 -75.49
N LEU A 74 49.54 -3.96 -76.15
CA LEU A 74 48.22 -4.57 -76.35
C LEU A 74 47.55 -4.92 -75.03
N VAL A 75 48.29 -5.52 -74.08
CA VAL A 75 47.75 -5.86 -72.75
C VAL A 75 47.32 -4.60 -72.00
N LEU A 76 48.15 -3.56 -71.99
CA LEU A 76 47.81 -2.28 -71.33
C LEU A 76 46.55 -1.66 -71.93
N LEU A 77 46.45 -1.60 -73.26
CA LEU A 77 45.28 -1.08 -73.96
C LEU A 77 44.03 -1.91 -73.66
N GLN A 78 44.16 -3.23 -73.51
CA GLN A 78 43.05 -4.11 -73.16
C GLN A 78 42.57 -3.86 -71.71
N GLU A 79 43.48 -3.64 -70.78
CA GLU A 79 43.14 -3.25 -69.40
C GLU A 79 42.45 -1.88 -69.34
N GLU A 80 42.98 -0.90 -70.07
CA GLU A 80 42.35 0.42 -70.18
C GLU A 80 40.95 0.32 -70.78
N LYS A 81 40.79 -0.45 -71.85
CA LYS A 81 39.47 -0.70 -72.45
C LYS A 81 38.49 -1.27 -71.43
N VAL A 82 38.89 -2.28 -70.65
CA VAL A 82 38.03 -2.88 -69.62
C VAL A 82 37.69 -1.85 -68.53
N LYS A 83 38.66 -1.06 -68.08
CA LYS A 83 38.42 0.02 -67.10
C LYS A 83 37.41 1.05 -67.63
N PHE A 84 37.55 1.49 -68.87
CA PHE A 84 36.60 2.41 -69.50
C PHE A 84 35.21 1.79 -69.68
N GLN A 85 35.11 0.48 -69.96
CA GLN A 85 33.81 -0.20 -70.08
C GLN A 85 33.09 -0.34 -68.73
N LEU A 86 33.83 -0.54 -67.65
CA LEU A 86 33.26 -0.71 -66.31
C LEU A 86 33.01 0.63 -65.60
N ASN A 87 33.85 1.63 -65.84
CA ASN A 87 33.78 2.95 -65.20
C ASN A 87 33.39 4.02 -66.22
N LEU A 88 32.17 3.91 -66.72
CA LEU A 88 31.59 4.91 -67.62
C LEU A 88 31.00 6.06 -66.80
N THR A 89 31.56 7.26 -66.98
CA THR A 89 30.94 8.48 -66.48
C THR A 89 29.71 8.79 -67.33
N ILE A 90 28.52 8.62 -66.74
CA ILE A 90 27.26 8.99 -67.36
C ILE A 90 26.72 10.28 -66.73
N GLN A 91 26.20 11.17 -67.56
CA GLN A 91 25.50 12.36 -67.09
C GLN A 91 24.00 12.06 -67.07
N ILE A 92 23.38 12.18 -65.90
CA ILE A 92 21.93 11.99 -65.72
C ILE A 92 21.33 13.32 -65.31
N LEU A 93 20.31 13.76 -66.03
CA LEU A 93 19.55 14.96 -65.69
C LEU A 93 18.32 14.55 -64.86
N LEU A 94 18.29 14.95 -63.59
CA LEU A 94 17.20 14.68 -62.66
C LEU A 94 16.43 15.96 -62.34
N LYS A 95 15.13 15.84 -62.08
CA LYS A 95 14.31 16.97 -61.63
C LYS A 95 14.44 17.16 -60.11
N GLN A 96 14.20 18.39 -59.66
CA GLN A 96 14.09 18.70 -58.23
C GLN A 96 12.99 17.84 -57.59
N GLY A 97 13.29 17.20 -56.46
CA GLY A 97 12.44 16.22 -55.79
C GLY A 97 12.73 14.76 -56.12
N GLN A 98 13.62 14.47 -57.07
CA GLN A 98 14.19 13.12 -57.30
C GLN A 98 15.57 12.95 -56.67
N VAL A 99 16.11 14.03 -56.11
CA VAL A 99 17.39 14.06 -55.39
C VAL A 99 17.08 14.43 -53.95
N GLU A 100 17.34 13.51 -53.04
CA GLU A 100 17.17 13.68 -51.60
C GLU A 100 18.57 13.78 -50.98
N LEU A 101 19.08 15.01 -50.85
CA LEU A 101 20.36 15.30 -50.19
C LEU A 101 20.13 16.30 -49.08
N GLU A 102 20.79 16.08 -47.95
CA GLU A 102 20.87 17.09 -46.89
C GLU A 102 21.66 18.29 -47.42
N ASN A 103 21.14 19.51 -47.23
CA ASN A 103 21.78 20.77 -47.60
C ASN A 103 22.00 21.03 -49.11
N PHE A 104 21.13 20.52 -49.99
CA PHE A 104 21.16 20.78 -51.45
C PHE A 104 21.32 22.26 -51.86
N GLN A 105 20.88 23.19 -51.00
CA GLN A 105 20.90 24.63 -51.29
C GLN A 105 22.23 25.32 -51.00
N LEU A 106 23.15 24.72 -50.23
CA LEU A 106 24.34 25.40 -49.72
C LEU A 106 25.64 24.96 -50.41
N LEU A 107 25.76 23.68 -50.75
CA LEU A 107 26.91 23.09 -51.43
C LEU A 107 26.39 22.15 -52.52
N MET A 108 26.75 22.40 -53.78
CA MET A 108 26.46 21.50 -54.90
C MET A 108 27.45 20.32 -54.92
N GLU A 109 27.58 19.64 -53.79
CA GLU A 109 28.45 18.48 -53.64
C GLU A 109 27.60 17.22 -53.63
N TYR A 110 27.87 16.31 -54.57
CA TYR A 110 27.14 15.06 -54.79
C TYR A 110 28.01 13.84 -54.49
N SER A 111 29.13 14.03 -53.77
CA SER A 111 30.13 13.00 -53.47
C SER A 111 29.52 11.79 -52.74
N ASP A 112 28.54 12.04 -51.88
CA ASP A 112 27.83 11.02 -51.09
C ASP A 112 26.51 10.56 -51.73
N ALA A 113 26.20 11.02 -52.95
CA ALA A 113 24.94 10.69 -53.61
C ALA A 113 24.98 9.28 -54.22
N ILE A 114 23.95 8.48 -53.93
CA ILE A 114 23.80 7.11 -54.44
C ILE A 114 22.57 7.04 -55.33
N LEU A 115 22.70 6.41 -56.50
CA LEU A 115 21.58 6.17 -57.40
C LEU A 115 20.83 4.90 -56.96
N ILE A 116 19.57 5.06 -56.55
CA ILE A 116 18.71 3.96 -56.09
C ILE A 116 17.56 3.77 -57.07
N ASN A 117 17.17 2.51 -57.30
CA ASN A 117 16.00 2.19 -58.12
C ASN A 117 14.71 2.63 -57.41
N LYS A 118 13.88 3.40 -58.13
CA LYS A 118 12.58 3.91 -57.65
C LYS A 118 11.66 2.82 -57.10
N ASN A 119 11.66 1.63 -57.69
CA ASN A 119 10.77 0.54 -57.29
C ASN A 119 11.03 0.10 -55.84
N ILE A 120 12.29 0.08 -55.41
CA ILE A 120 12.66 -0.29 -54.03
C ILE A 120 12.02 0.69 -53.02
N ILE A 121 12.05 1.98 -53.35
CA ILE A 121 11.47 3.03 -52.51
C ILE A 121 9.94 2.95 -52.54
N GLU A 122 9.33 2.70 -53.70
CA GLU A 122 7.88 2.55 -53.83
C GLU A 122 7.36 1.30 -53.09
N ASP A 123 8.07 0.18 -53.19
CA ASP A 123 7.77 -1.06 -52.48
C ASP A 123 7.86 -0.84 -50.97
N LEU A 124 8.94 -0.22 -50.48
CA LEU A 124 9.09 0.10 -49.07
C LEU A 124 7.97 1.03 -48.58
N ASN A 125 7.66 2.07 -49.36
CA ASN A 125 6.55 2.99 -49.05
C ASN A 125 5.20 2.27 -49.02
N SER A 126 4.98 1.28 -49.88
CA SER A 126 3.77 0.47 -49.87
C SER A 126 3.66 -0.33 -48.57
N VAL A 127 4.76 -0.96 -48.12
CA VAL A 127 4.82 -1.71 -46.85
C VAL A 127 4.58 -0.77 -45.67
N ILE A 128 5.20 0.40 -45.66
CA ILE A 128 5.00 1.42 -44.61
C ILE A 128 3.53 1.81 -44.53
N ARG A 129 2.86 2.07 -45.66
CA ARG A 129 1.42 2.39 -45.69
C ARG A 129 0.57 1.24 -45.17
N THR A 130 0.85 0.00 -45.58
CA THR A 130 0.11 -1.17 -45.11
C THR A 130 0.26 -1.36 -43.60
N GLN A 131 1.47 -1.19 -43.06
CA GLN A 131 1.71 -1.26 -41.61
C GLN A 131 1.04 -0.10 -40.87
N GLY A 132 1.07 1.11 -41.44
CA GLY A 132 0.33 2.26 -40.91
C GLY A 132 -1.17 1.98 -40.82
N GLN A 133 -1.76 1.39 -41.86
CA GLN A 133 -3.17 1.04 -41.88
C GLN A 133 -3.52 -0.03 -40.84
N LYS A 134 -2.67 -1.05 -40.67
CA LYS A 134 -2.83 -2.06 -39.61
C LYS A 134 -2.78 -1.45 -38.22
N LYS A 135 -1.84 -0.52 -37.99
CA LYS A 135 -1.73 0.20 -36.71
C LYS A 135 -2.99 1.02 -36.42
N ILE A 136 -3.53 1.70 -37.43
CA ILE A 136 -4.77 2.46 -37.30
C ILE A 136 -5.95 1.54 -36.98
N ALA A 137 -6.10 0.42 -37.69
CA ALA A 137 -7.16 -0.55 -37.43
C ALA A 137 -7.10 -1.09 -35.99
N SER A 138 -5.91 -1.51 -35.53
CA SER A 138 -5.70 -1.96 -34.15
C SER A 138 -5.98 -0.85 -33.12
N MET A 139 -5.67 0.41 -33.44
CA MET A 139 -6.01 1.54 -32.58
C MET A 139 -7.52 1.79 -32.50
N MET A 140 -8.26 1.61 -33.60
CA MET A 140 -9.73 1.70 -33.59
C MET A 140 -10.35 0.57 -32.76
N GLU A 141 -9.90 -0.68 -32.94
CA GLU A 141 -10.35 -1.81 -32.14
C GLU A 141 -10.09 -1.58 -30.65
N SER A 142 -8.88 -1.11 -30.29
CA SER A 142 -8.55 -0.77 -28.90
C SER A 142 -9.47 0.32 -28.35
N LYS A 143 -9.75 1.38 -29.11
CA LYS A 143 -10.69 2.43 -28.71
C LYS A 143 -12.09 1.87 -28.43
N ASP A 144 -12.59 1.00 -29.30
CA ASP A 144 -13.93 0.40 -29.16
C ASP A 144 -14.00 -0.54 -27.95
N VAL A 145 -12.94 -1.30 -27.69
CA VAL A 145 -12.80 -2.11 -26.46
C VAL A 145 -12.85 -1.22 -25.22
N HIS A 146 -12.10 -0.11 -25.18
CA HIS A 146 -12.13 0.81 -24.04
C HIS A 146 -13.53 1.41 -23.83
N LYS A 147 -14.21 1.79 -24.91
CA LYS A 147 -15.62 2.25 -24.83
C LYS A 147 -16.53 1.16 -24.24
N GLY A 148 -16.33 -0.09 -24.63
CA GLY A 148 -17.04 -1.24 -24.06
C GLY A 148 -16.77 -1.43 -22.57
N ILE A 149 -15.49 -1.32 -22.15
CA ILE A 149 -15.10 -1.41 -20.74
C ILE A 149 -15.79 -0.33 -19.92
N PHE A 150 -15.77 0.94 -20.36
CA PHE A 150 -16.44 2.03 -19.66
C PHE A 150 -17.95 1.81 -19.51
N GLN A 151 -18.60 1.26 -20.54
CA GLN A 151 -20.01 0.92 -20.46
C GLN A 151 -20.27 -0.17 -19.41
N ILE A 152 -19.45 -1.22 -19.40
CA ILE A 152 -19.56 -2.33 -18.43
C ILE A 152 -19.29 -1.83 -17.00
N GLU A 153 -18.28 -0.97 -16.80
CA GLU A 153 -17.98 -0.38 -15.50
C GLU A 153 -19.15 0.48 -14.98
N TRP A 154 -19.78 1.25 -15.86
CA TRP A 154 -20.96 2.04 -15.51
C TRP A 154 -22.14 1.13 -15.13
N ASP A 155 -22.40 0.09 -15.92
CA ASP A 155 -23.46 -0.88 -15.64
C ASP A 155 -23.18 -1.62 -14.32
N HIS A 156 -21.93 -1.99 -14.06
CA HIS A 156 -21.52 -2.59 -12.78
C HIS A 156 -21.79 -1.63 -11.62
N LYS A 157 -21.40 -0.35 -11.74
CA LYS A 157 -21.62 0.63 -10.66
C LYS A 157 -23.10 0.88 -10.41
N LYS A 158 -23.91 0.89 -11.47
CA LYS A 158 -25.36 0.98 -11.36
C LYS A 158 -25.93 -0.22 -10.57
N MET A 159 -25.53 -1.44 -10.93
CA MET A 159 -25.99 -2.65 -10.25
C MET A 159 -25.55 -2.70 -8.79
N GLU A 160 -24.33 -2.21 -8.48
CA GLU A 160 -23.83 -2.10 -7.11
C GLU A 160 -24.69 -1.13 -6.26
N MET A 161 -25.07 0.02 -6.82
CA MET A 161 -25.97 0.97 -6.14
C MET A 161 -27.37 0.38 -5.93
N GLU A 162 -27.93 -0.32 -6.93
CA GLU A 162 -29.22 -1.00 -6.80
C GLU A 162 -29.17 -2.10 -5.73
N MET A 163 -28.06 -2.84 -5.66
CA MET A 163 -27.83 -3.85 -4.62
C MET A 163 -27.78 -3.21 -3.22
N GLU A 164 -27.06 -2.09 -3.07
CA GLU A 164 -26.96 -1.37 -1.79
C GLU A 164 -28.32 -0.81 -1.33
N ASP A 165 -29.10 -0.22 -2.25
CA ASP A 165 -30.46 0.27 -1.96
C ASP A 165 -31.40 -0.87 -1.54
N LEU A 166 -31.36 -2.02 -2.24
CA LEU A 166 -32.14 -3.20 -1.86
C LEU A 166 -31.72 -3.76 -0.50
N ASN A 167 -30.41 -3.76 -0.21
CA ASN A 167 -29.90 -4.23 1.07
C ASN A 167 -30.31 -3.29 2.21
N GLN A 168 -30.29 -1.97 1.98
CA GLN A 168 -30.78 -0.99 2.94
C GLN A 168 -32.27 -1.16 3.22
N LYS A 169 -33.08 -1.34 2.17
CA LYS A 169 -34.52 -1.63 2.32
C LYS A 169 -34.76 -2.90 3.11
N ALA A 170 -33.97 -3.95 2.88
CA ALA A 170 -34.06 -5.20 3.65
C ALA A 170 -33.70 -4.97 5.12
N TRP A 171 -32.64 -4.22 5.40
CA TRP A 171 -32.27 -3.80 6.76
C TRP A 171 -33.38 -3.00 7.44
N ASP A 172 -33.97 -2.03 6.76
CA ASP A 172 -35.07 -1.22 7.29
C ASP A 172 -36.29 -2.09 7.65
N ILE A 173 -36.62 -3.09 6.81
CA ILE A 173 -37.68 -4.06 7.09
C ILE A 173 -37.34 -4.94 8.30
N GLN A 174 -36.08 -5.38 8.42
CA GLN A 174 -35.65 -6.19 9.57
C GLN A 174 -35.61 -5.39 10.88
N MET A 175 -35.20 -4.13 10.80
CA MET A 175 -35.11 -3.22 11.95
C MET A 175 -36.44 -2.54 12.30
N LEU A 176 -37.47 -2.75 11.48
CA LEU A 176 -38.82 -2.26 11.72
C LEU A 176 -39.38 -2.89 13.00
N PHE A 177 -39.19 -2.18 14.11
CA PHE A 177 -39.66 -2.62 15.41
C PHE A 177 -41.17 -2.46 15.47
N PHE A 178 -41.90 -3.58 15.39
CA PHE A 178 -43.34 -3.58 15.64
C PHE A 178 -43.56 -3.38 17.13
N SER A 179 -44.16 -2.25 17.51
CA SER A 179 -44.67 -2.09 18.86
C SER A 179 -45.73 -3.16 19.13
N ARG A 180 -45.84 -3.63 20.37
CA ARG A 180 -46.84 -4.65 20.75
C ARG A 180 -48.26 -4.25 20.36
N GLU A 181 -48.58 -2.96 20.35
CA GLU A 181 -49.87 -2.42 19.92
C GLU A 181 -50.10 -2.60 18.41
N ARG A 182 -49.09 -2.31 17.57
CA ARG A 182 -49.18 -2.54 16.12
C ARG A 182 -49.27 -4.02 15.78
N GLN A 183 -48.57 -4.88 16.54
CA GLN A 183 -48.69 -6.33 16.39
C GLN A 183 -50.10 -6.83 16.75
N LYS A 184 -50.69 -6.33 17.84
CA LYS A 184 -52.08 -6.65 18.22
C LYS A 184 -53.08 -6.19 17.15
N TYR A 185 -52.92 -4.97 16.62
CA TYR A 185 -53.73 -4.46 15.52
C TYR A 185 -53.72 -5.37 14.28
N LEU A 186 -52.54 -5.86 13.89
CA LEU A 186 -52.40 -6.74 12.71
C LEU A 186 -52.87 -8.19 12.95
N THR A 187 -52.89 -8.65 14.21
CA THR A 187 -53.21 -10.05 14.56
C THR A 187 -54.69 -10.24 14.88
N GLU A 188 -55.34 -9.25 15.48
CA GLU A 188 -56.75 -9.34 15.90
C GLU A 188 -57.67 -8.72 14.85
N PRO A 189 -58.62 -9.49 14.27
CA PRO A 189 -59.50 -9.00 13.21
C PRO A 189 -60.49 -7.91 13.66
N ASN A 190 -60.71 -7.74 14.98
CA ASN A 190 -61.64 -6.77 15.57
C ASN A 190 -60.97 -5.92 16.66
N TYR A 191 -59.76 -5.41 16.40
CA TYR A 191 -58.98 -4.60 17.35
C TYR A 191 -59.76 -3.37 17.86
N ASP A 192 -60.46 -2.68 16.97
CA ASP A 192 -61.23 -1.47 17.31
C ASP A 192 -62.36 -1.78 18.31
N THR A 193 -63.00 -2.94 18.18
CA THR A 193 -64.04 -3.38 19.10
C THR A 193 -63.47 -3.71 20.47
N MET A 194 -62.30 -4.37 20.53
CA MET A 194 -61.63 -4.67 21.80
C MET A 194 -61.21 -3.40 22.54
N ILE A 195 -60.63 -2.42 21.82
CA ILE A 195 -60.29 -1.12 22.40
C ILE A 195 -61.54 -0.40 22.92
N ALA A 196 -62.62 -0.37 22.14
CA ALA A 196 -63.85 0.27 22.55
C ALA A 196 -64.43 -0.35 23.84
N ILE A 197 -64.36 -1.68 23.98
CA ILE A 197 -64.77 -2.38 25.22
C ILE A 197 -63.85 -2.00 26.38
N GLN A 198 -62.53 -2.00 26.18
CA GLN A 198 -61.56 -1.64 27.22
C GLN A 198 -61.74 -0.19 27.70
N ILE A 199 -61.97 0.73 26.76
CA ILE A 199 -62.29 2.14 27.05
C ILE A 199 -63.58 2.21 27.87
N GLY A 200 -64.63 1.51 27.45
CA GLY A 200 -65.91 1.49 28.18
C GLY A 200 -65.77 0.98 29.63
N ILE A 201 -64.97 -0.08 29.86
CA ILE A 201 -64.69 -0.59 31.21
C ILE A 201 -63.92 0.44 32.05
N MET A 202 -62.93 1.11 31.45
CA MET A 202 -62.15 2.16 32.13
C MET A 202 -63.01 3.37 32.48
N GLU A 203 -63.87 3.83 31.57
CA GLU A 203 -64.81 4.91 31.82
C GLU A 203 -65.79 4.58 32.95
N GLN A 204 -66.32 3.35 32.96
CA GLN A 204 -67.18 2.89 34.05
C GLN A 204 -66.45 2.86 35.39
N THR A 205 -65.19 2.42 35.41
CA THR A 205 -64.35 2.40 36.61
C THR A 205 -64.07 3.80 37.12
N ILE A 206 -63.74 4.75 36.23
CA ILE A 206 -63.53 6.15 36.57
C ILE A 206 -64.81 6.76 37.16
N ALA A 207 -65.97 6.47 36.58
CA ALA A 207 -67.24 6.96 37.10
C ALA A 207 -67.56 6.43 38.51
N VAL A 208 -67.24 5.17 38.81
CA VAL A 208 -67.37 4.59 40.15
C VAL A 208 -66.40 5.23 41.14
N LEU A 209 -65.15 5.44 40.73
CA LEU A 209 -64.14 6.12 41.55
C LEU A 209 -64.55 7.56 41.86
N ASP A 210 -65.04 8.31 40.89
CA ASP A 210 -65.50 9.69 41.07
C ASP A 210 -66.70 9.76 42.05
N LYS A 211 -67.68 8.87 41.90
CA LYS A 211 -68.81 8.76 42.85
C LYS A 211 -68.33 8.45 44.27
N THR A 212 -67.39 7.53 44.40
CA THR A 212 -66.82 7.14 45.70
C THR A 212 -66.02 8.29 46.32
N HIS A 213 -65.21 8.97 45.52
CA HIS A 213 -64.43 10.13 45.93
C HIS A 213 -65.34 11.26 46.41
N LYS A 214 -66.40 11.60 45.65
CA LYS A 214 -67.41 12.59 46.06
C LYS A 214 -68.06 12.24 47.40
N LYS A 215 -68.44 10.97 47.60
CA LYS A 215 -68.99 10.50 48.89
C LYS A 215 -67.99 10.64 50.04
N ASN A 216 -66.72 10.30 49.81
CA ASN A 216 -65.66 10.43 50.81
C ASN A 216 -65.39 11.89 51.16
N VAL A 217 -65.33 12.78 50.16
CA VAL A 217 -65.18 14.22 50.38
C VAL A 217 -66.32 14.77 51.23
N GLU A 218 -67.57 14.37 50.96
CA GLU A 218 -68.73 14.80 51.75
C GLU A 218 -68.67 14.28 53.20
N ASN A 219 -68.23 13.04 53.40
CA ASN A 219 -68.01 12.49 54.74
C ASN A 219 -66.91 13.27 55.50
N CYS A 220 -65.80 13.58 54.84
CA CYS A 220 -64.73 14.40 55.42
C CYS A 220 -65.23 15.81 55.77
N LYS A 221 -66.03 16.46 54.92
CA LYS A 221 -66.65 17.76 55.22
C LYS A 221 -67.56 17.69 56.45
N LYS A 222 -68.36 16.64 56.59
CA LYS A 222 -69.21 16.41 57.78
C LYS A 222 -68.38 16.21 59.05
N LEU A 223 -67.28 15.45 58.95
CA LEU A 223 -66.36 15.24 60.07
C LEU A 223 -65.68 16.56 60.48
N LEU A 224 -65.21 17.35 59.51
CA LEU A 224 -64.60 18.65 59.75
C LEU A 224 -65.58 19.59 60.50
N LYS A 225 -66.85 19.63 60.08
CA LYS A 225 -67.89 20.40 60.78
C LYS A 225 -68.16 19.91 62.20
N LYS A 226 -68.02 18.60 62.48
CA LYS A 226 -68.14 18.07 63.85
C LYS A 226 -66.93 18.48 64.70
N LEU A 227 -65.72 18.31 64.18
CA LEU A 227 -64.49 18.68 64.87
C LEU A 227 -64.41 20.19 65.14
N GLY A 228 -64.83 21.03 64.18
CA GLY A 228 -64.93 22.48 64.39
C GLY A 228 -65.88 22.86 65.53
N ARG A 229 -67.02 22.15 65.67
CA ARG A 229 -67.92 22.33 66.81
C ARG A 229 -67.28 21.92 68.14
N PHE A 230 -66.55 20.80 68.17
CA PHE A 230 -65.82 20.37 69.36
C PHE A 230 -64.70 21.34 69.73
N SER A 231 -63.95 21.86 68.75
CA SER A 231 -62.92 22.88 68.98
C SER A 231 -63.53 24.13 69.61
N ASN A 232 -64.58 24.69 69.02
CA ASN A 232 -65.25 25.87 69.56
C ASN A 232 -65.76 25.64 71.00
N GLN A 233 -66.31 24.46 71.28
CA GLN A 233 -66.78 24.14 72.63
C GLN A 233 -65.63 24.02 73.63
N LYS A 234 -64.49 23.48 73.20
CA LYS A 234 -63.26 23.45 74.00
C LYS A 234 -62.68 24.84 74.20
N ASP A 235 -62.68 25.69 73.18
CA ASP A 235 -62.19 27.07 73.26
C ASP A 235 -63.02 27.90 74.25
N ILE A 236 -64.35 27.75 74.23
CA ILE A 236 -65.25 28.39 75.22
C ILE A 236 -64.92 27.88 76.63
N ALA A 237 -64.80 26.56 76.82
CA ALA A 237 -64.47 25.99 78.13
C ALA A 237 -63.09 26.46 78.63
N ASN A 238 -62.10 26.54 77.74
CA ASN A 238 -60.74 26.99 78.05
C ASN A 238 -60.71 28.49 78.40
N TYR A 239 -61.52 29.29 77.70
CA TYR A 239 -61.71 30.70 78.02
C TYR A 239 -62.35 30.87 79.42
N THR A 240 -63.40 30.11 79.74
CA THR A 240 -64.02 30.11 81.07
C THR A 240 -63.02 29.71 82.15
N LEU A 241 -62.24 28.65 81.93
CA LEU A 241 -61.19 28.23 82.85
C LEU A 241 -60.13 29.32 83.06
N SER A 242 -59.75 30.02 81.99
CA SER A 242 -58.78 31.11 82.05
C SER A 242 -59.31 32.31 82.86
N CYS A 243 -60.61 32.62 82.74
CA CYS A 243 -61.25 33.62 83.58
C CYS A 243 -61.25 33.21 85.06
N ASN A 244 -61.63 31.97 85.36
CA ASN A 244 -61.63 31.45 86.74
C ASN A 244 -60.22 31.43 87.33
N LEU A 245 -59.21 31.02 86.55
CA LEU A 245 -57.82 31.01 87.01
C LEU A 245 -57.36 32.43 87.36
N ARG A 246 -57.75 33.43 86.58
CA ARG A 246 -57.43 34.84 86.85
C ARG A 246 -58.09 35.31 88.15
N GLU A 247 -59.35 34.95 88.41
CA GLU A 247 -60.03 35.27 89.66
C GLU A 247 -59.36 34.61 90.87
N GLU A 248 -59.02 33.32 90.78
CA GLU A 248 -58.28 32.63 91.84
C GLU A 248 -56.87 33.22 92.04
N LEU A 249 -56.19 33.64 90.98
CA LEU A 249 -54.88 34.28 91.10
C LEU A 249 -54.97 35.59 91.88
N VAL A 250 -56.01 36.40 91.62
CA VAL A 250 -56.30 37.64 92.37
C VAL A 250 -56.59 37.30 93.83
N ALA A 251 -57.45 36.31 94.11
CA ALA A 251 -57.77 35.88 95.46
C ALA A 251 -56.54 35.36 96.23
N VAL A 252 -55.62 34.67 95.55
CA VAL A 252 -54.35 34.20 96.13
C VAL A 252 -53.39 35.35 96.35
N SER A 253 -53.27 36.31 95.43
CA SER A 253 -52.45 37.52 95.64
C SER A 253 -52.96 38.35 96.81
N GLU A 254 -54.27 38.56 96.92
CA GLU A 254 -54.88 39.27 98.04
C GLU A 254 -54.63 38.53 99.37
N ARG A 255 -54.78 37.20 99.41
CA ARG A 255 -54.43 36.40 100.60
C ARG A 255 -52.95 36.47 100.93
N LYS A 256 -52.06 36.47 99.93
CA LYS A 256 -50.62 36.60 100.11
C LYS A 256 -50.25 37.97 100.66
N ASP A 257 -50.87 39.03 100.17
CA ASP A 257 -50.63 40.39 100.63
C ASP A 257 -51.15 40.60 102.06
N ILE A 258 -52.32 40.03 102.40
CA ILE A 258 -52.83 39.98 103.78
C ILE A 258 -51.88 39.20 104.71
N CYS A 259 -51.38 38.04 104.26
CA CYS A 259 -50.48 37.22 105.07
C CYS A 259 -49.11 37.88 105.27
N ASN A 260 -48.61 38.59 104.25
CA ASN A 260 -47.38 39.39 104.36
C ASN A 260 -47.53 40.62 105.26
N ALA A 261 -48.72 41.24 105.31
CA ALA A 261 -48.99 42.40 106.17
C ALA A 261 -49.20 42.06 107.65
N LEU A 262 -49.52 40.81 108.00
CA LEU A 262 -49.84 40.38 109.38
C LEU A 262 -48.69 39.73 110.17
N GLY A 263 -47.48 39.59 109.60
CA GLY A 263 -46.24 39.36 110.36
C GLY A 263 -46.26 38.22 111.40
N THR A 264 -47.10 37.21 111.25
CA THR A 264 -47.29 36.13 112.25
C THR A 264 -47.33 34.75 111.58
N THR A 265 -46.18 34.33 111.04
CA THR A 265 -45.98 32.96 110.55
C THR A 265 -44.63 32.37 111.01
N LEU A 266 -44.13 32.74 112.19
CA LEU A 266 -42.91 32.12 112.74
C LEU A 266 -43.17 30.95 113.71
N THR A 267 -44.42 30.68 114.08
CA THR A 267 -44.75 29.61 115.05
C THR A 267 -45.31 28.34 114.41
N CYS A 268 -46.23 28.41 113.44
CA CYS A 268 -46.82 27.19 112.87
C CYS A 268 -45.88 26.44 111.91
N GLU A 269 -45.06 27.14 111.13
CA GLU A 269 -44.13 26.52 110.19
C GLU A 269 -42.94 25.84 110.92
N LYS A 270 -42.45 26.44 112.01
CA LYS A 270 -41.42 25.82 112.89
C LYS A 270 -41.94 24.56 113.59
N ILE A 271 -43.15 24.59 114.13
CA ILE A 271 -43.76 23.43 114.80
C ILE A 271 -44.00 22.28 113.80
N ALA A 272 -44.43 22.59 112.57
CA ALA A 272 -44.58 21.58 111.51
C ALA A 272 -43.25 20.94 111.12
N LYS A 273 -42.17 21.73 111.07
CA LYS A 273 -40.82 21.26 110.75
C LYS A 273 -40.21 20.40 111.87
N GLU A 274 -40.31 20.82 113.13
CA GLU A 274 -39.87 20.03 114.29
C GLU A 274 -40.66 18.71 114.43
N ARG A 275 -41.97 18.71 114.18
CA ARG A 275 -42.77 17.48 114.17
C ARG A 275 -42.33 16.53 113.07
N TYR A 276 -42.02 17.04 111.87
CA TYR A 276 -41.51 16.23 110.78
C TYR A 276 -40.12 15.64 111.09
N GLU A 277 -39.22 16.43 111.69
CA GLU A 277 -37.87 15.97 112.08
C GLU A 277 -37.92 14.93 113.21
N ASN A 278 -38.76 15.12 114.24
CA ASN A 278 -38.95 14.14 115.31
C ASN A 278 -39.55 12.82 114.80
N MET A 279 -40.53 12.87 113.89
CA MET A 279 -41.10 11.68 113.27
C MET A 279 -40.03 10.89 112.48
N MET A 280 -39.15 11.57 111.76
CA MET A 280 -38.05 10.95 111.02
C MET A 280 -37.00 10.31 111.97
N GLN A 281 -36.68 10.93 113.11
CA GLN A 281 -35.78 10.35 114.11
C GLN A 281 -36.37 9.10 114.76
N GLN A 282 -37.67 9.11 115.09
CA GLN A 282 -38.36 7.96 115.68
C GLN A 282 -38.40 6.77 114.72
N GLN A 283 -38.67 7.01 113.43
CA GLN A 283 -38.60 5.97 112.38
C GLN A 283 -37.19 5.36 112.26
N LYS A 284 -36.14 6.17 112.41
CA LYS A 284 -34.74 5.73 112.35
C LYS A 284 -34.36 4.84 113.54
N LEU A 285 -34.79 5.21 114.76
CA LEU A 285 -34.56 4.40 115.97
C LEU A 285 -35.30 3.06 115.92
N ILE A 286 -36.54 3.04 115.43
CA ILE A 286 -37.32 1.81 115.24
C ILE A 286 -36.63 0.86 114.25
N ASN A 287 -36.09 1.39 113.15
CA ASN A 287 -35.34 0.59 112.18
C ASN A 287 -34.03 0.02 112.76
N ILE A 288 -33.33 0.75 113.64
CA ILE A 288 -32.13 0.25 114.33
C ILE A 288 -32.51 -0.87 115.31
N SER A 289 -33.55 -0.67 116.11
CA SER A 289 -34.06 -1.69 117.05
C SER A 289 -34.46 -2.99 116.33
N LYS A 290 -35.16 -2.91 115.19
CA LYS A 290 -35.50 -4.08 114.36
C LYS A 290 -34.26 -4.81 113.85
N LYS A 291 -33.24 -4.10 113.34
CA LYS A 291 -31.99 -4.72 112.88
C LYS A 291 -31.21 -5.40 114.00
N GLN A 292 -31.19 -4.82 115.20
CA GLN A 292 -30.55 -5.42 116.37
C GLN A 292 -31.27 -6.70 116.82
N ALA A 293 -32.60 -6.71 116.83
CA ALA A 293 -33.38 -7.91 117.14
C ALA A 293 -33.14 -9.04 116.12
N GLU A 294 -33.01 -8.70 114.84
CA GLU A 294 -32.70 -9.64 113.76
C GLU A 294 -31.29 -10.25 113.92
N GLN A 295 -30.29 -9.43 114.29
CA GLN A 295 -28.94 -9.91 114.62
C GLN A 295 -28.90 -10.81 115.85
N ILE A 296 -29.67 -10.50 116.90
CA ILE A 296 -29.76 -11.36 118.09
C ILE A 296 -30.41 -12.71 117.74
N SER A 297 -31.46 -12.71 116.90
CA SER A 297 -32.10 -13.93 116.41
C SER A 297 -31.14 -14.81 115.60
N ILE A 298 -30.35 -14.20 114.71
CA ILE A 298 -29.30 -14.89 113.94
C ILE A 298 -28.22 -15.47 114.87
N LEU A 299 -27.76 -14.70 115.86
CA LEU A 299 -26.77 -15.16 116.83
C LEU A 299 -27.31 -16.30 117.72
N GLN A 300 -28.59 -16.27 118.10
CA GLN A 300 -29.24 -17.36 118.83
C GLN A 300 -29.31 -18.63 117.98
N ALA A 301 -29.70 -18.52 116.70
CA ALA A 301 -29.71 -19.64 115.77
C ALA A 301 -28.29 -20.20 115.51
N GLU A 302 -27.27 -19.34 115.47
CA GLU A 302 -25.86 -19.74 115.32
C GLU A 302 -25.33 -20.46 116.57
N VAL A 303 -25.72 -20.02 117.77
CA VAL A 303 -25.43 -20.68 119.05
C VAL A 303 -26.13 -22.04 119.12
N GLU A 304 -27.38 -22.15 118.69
CA GLU A 304 -28.12 -23.41 118.62
C GLU A 304 -27.48 -24.38 117.60
N ARG A 305 -27.04 -23.86 116.44
CA ARG A 305 -26.27 -24.59 115.43
C ARG A 305 -24.92 -25.11 115.96
N LEU A 306 -24.22 -24.31 116.75
CA LEU A 306 -22.94 -24.69 117.39
C LEU A 306 -23.15 -25.69 118.55
N ARG A 307 -24.27 -25.58 119.27
CA ARG A 307 -24.70 -26.58 120.29
C ARG A 307 -25.03 -27.93 119.67
N MET A 308 -25.69 -27.96 118.50
CA MET A 308 -26.02 -29.21 117.78
C MET A 308 -24.81 -29.88 117.11
N LYS A 309 -23.69 -29.17 116.89
CA LYS A 309 -22.48 -29.71 116.25
C LYS A 309 -21.47 -30.33 117.23
N THR A 310 -21.67 -30.18 118.55
CA THR A 310 -20.63 -30.49 119.56
C THR A 310 -21.11 -31.36 120.72
N PHE A 311 -22.11 -32.23 120.51
CA PHE A 311 -22.38 -33.31 121.46
C PHE A 311 -22.80 -34.60 120.74
N PRO A 312 -22.02 -35.70 120.82
CA PRO A 312 -22.59 -37.02 120.66
C PRO A 312 -23.31 -37.41 121.95
N ALA A 313 -24.64 -37.47 121.86
CA ALA A 313 -25.56 -38.35 122.60
C ALA A 313 -25.28 -38.65 124.08
N LEU A 314 -26.11 -38.06 124.96
CA LEU A 314 -26.86 -38.76 126.00
C LEU A 314 -28.19 -37.99 126.21
N VAL A 315 -29.42 -38.50 126.14
CA VAL A 315 -30.13 -39.71 125.67
C VAL A 315 -31.63 -39.23 125.57
N PRO A 316 -32.64 -40.06 125.83
CA PRO A 316 -33.59 -40.73 124.94
C PRO A 316 -34.92 -39.99 124.68
N MET A 317 -35.67 -40.57 123.71
CA MET A 317 -37.14 -40.58 123.55
C MET A 317 -37.84 -39.22 123.35
#